data_AF-F2KF17-F1
#
_entry.id   AF-F2KF17-F1
#
_cell.length_a   1.000
_cell.length_b   1.000
_cell.length_c   1.000
_cell.angle_alpha   90.00
_cell.angle_beta   90.00
_cell.angle_gamma   90.00
#
_symmetry.space_group_name_H-M   'P 1'
#
loop_
_entity.id
_entity.type
_entity.pdbx_description
1 polymer ?
#
loop_
_entity_poly.entity_id
_entity_poly.type
_entity_poly.pdbx_seq_one_letter_code
_entity_poly.pdbx_strand_id
1 'polypeptide(L)'
;MNNAFSDETYFDLHITGLGYLNRIREVNLKKGESFLACDIAALNGPTDGPEYRRFDVRVTGEEAKDLVRRCAKAVESERKVLVGFRLGDPWVDTFTYSKGINKGQFGVSFKARLLLLNWIKIDGVVVHKREPVTQDNTASEVSKPAADSPSEPVAQAETAF
;
A
#
# COMPACT_ATOMS: atom_id res chain seq x y z
N MET A 1 -1.24 8.42 -32.71
CA MET A 1 -0.23 9.19 -31.96
C MET A 1 0.45 8.24 -30.99
N ASN A 2 1.78 8.22 -30.95
CA ASN A 2 2.50 7.36 -30.00
C ASN A 2 2.47 8.03 -28.64
N ASN A 3 1.79 7.41 -27.67
CA ASN A 3 1.80 7.89 -26.29
C ASN A 3 3.10 7.40 -25.64
N ALA A 4 4.13 8.24 -25.63
CA ALA A 4 5.31 7.98 -24.83
C ALA A 4 4.87 7.99 -23.35
N PHE A 5 4.89 6.82 -22.71
CA PHE A 5 4.92 6.77 -21.26
C PHE A 5 6.23 7.44 -20.83
N SER A 6 6.15 8.46 -20.00
CA SER A 6 7.34 9.06 -19.43
C SER A 6 8.01 8.05 -18.50
N ASP A 7 9.32 7.82 -18.68
CA ASP A 7 10.16 7.10 -17.70
C ASP A 7 10.43 7.99 -16.46
N GLU A 8 9.38 8.62 -15.95
CA GLU A 8 9.39 9.40 -14.71
C GLU A 8 9.43 8.42 -13.54
N THR A 9 10.61 8.30 -12.94
CA THR A 9 10.81 7.53 -11.71
C THR A 9 10.29 8.33 -10.51
N TYR A 10 9.36 7.74 -9.77
CA TYR A 10 8.81 8.31 -8.55
C TYR A 10 9.31 7.55 -7.32
N PHE A 11 9.37 8.23 -6.17
CA PHE A 11 9.59 7.57 -4.89
C PHE A 11 8.26 7.05 -4.32
N ASP A 12 8.20 5.76 -4.01
CA ASP A 12 7.03 5.14 -3.40
C ASP A 12 6.99 5.35 -1.88
N LEU A 13 5.85 5.81 -1.35
CA LEU A 13 5.55 5.78 0.08
C LEU A 13 4.43 4.77 0.38
N HIS A 14 4.82 3.60 0.91
CA HIS A 14 3.90 2.49 1.17
C HIS A 14 3.57 2.30 2.66
N ILE A 15 2.30 2.01 2.95
CA ILE A 15 1.84 1.45 4.24
C ILE A 15 1.26 0.07 3.98
N THR A 16 1.78 -0.96 4.63
CA THR A 16 1.18 -2.31 4.65
C THR A 16 0.56 -2.57 6.02
N GLY A 17 -0.53 -3.35 6.03
CA GLY A 17 -1.23 -3.64 7.27
C GLY A 17 -2.41 -4.58 7.07
N LEU A 18 -3.21 -4.72 8.13
CA LEU A 18 -4.46 -5.46 8.12
C LEU A 18 -5.56 -4.63 8.78
N GLY A 19 -6.80 -4.78 8.31
CA GLY A 19 -7.90 -3.92 8.74
C GLY A 19 -9.24 -4.32 8.14
N TYR A 20 -10.32 -3.75 8.67
CA TYR A 20 -11.66 -4.04 8.18
C TYR A 20 -12.04 -3.11 7.02
N LEU A 21 -12.53 -3.70 5.93
CA LEU A 21 -13.02 -3.01 4.75
C LEU A 21 -14.47 -2.59 4.98
N ASN A 22 -14.76 -1.30 4.87
CA ASN A 22 -16.06 -0.69 5.16
C ASN A 22 -16.49 0.28 4.06
N ARG A 23 -17.78 0.63 4.03
CA ARG A 23 -18.34 1.80 3.30
C ARG A 23 -17.84 1.95 1.86
N ILE A 24 -17.89 0.82 1.13
CA ILE A 24 -17.54 0.75 -0.30
C ILE A 24 -18.54 1.61 -1.08
N ARG A 25 -18.06 2.48 -1.97
CA ARG A 25 -18.89 3.42 -2.74
C ARG A 25 -18.26 3.82 -4.06
N GLU A 26 -19.10 4.06 -5.06
CA GLU A 26 -18.73 4.71 -6.32
C GLU A 26 -18.86 6.23 -6.15
N VAL A 27 -17.76 6.97 -6.27
CA VAL A 27 -17.74 8.43 -6.15
C VAL A 27 -17.87 9.04 -7.54
N ASN A 28 -19.08 9.47 -7.88
CA ASN A 28 -19.37 10.16 -9.13
C ASN A 28 -18.89 11.61 -9.08
N LEU A 29 -17.95 11.96 -9.96
CA LEU A 29 -17.45 13.32 -10.12
C LEU A 29 -18.32 14.09 -11.12
N LYS A 30 -18.54 15.40 -10.88
CA LYS A 30 -19.28 16.27 -11.82
C LYS A 30 -18.52 16.52 -13.14
N LYS A 31 -17.20 16.33 -13.13
CA LYS A 31 -16.29 16.36 -14.28
C LYS A 31 -15.15 15.37 -13.97
N GLY A 32 -14.83 14.48 -14.91
CA GLY A 32 -13.83 13.42 -14.74
C GLY A 32 -14.45 12.04 -14.51
N GLU A 33 -13.59 11.02 -14.43
CA GLU A 33 -13.96 9.63 -14.26
C GLU A 33 -14.43 9.34 -12.82
N SER A 34 -15.55 8.62 -12.66
CA SER A 34 -15.99 8.11 -11.36
C SER A 34 -14.97 7.13 -10.79
N PHE A 35 -14.78 7.12 -9.47
CA PHE A 35 -13.81 6.23 -8.84
C PHE A 35 -14.41 5.44 -7.67
N LEU A 36 -13.91 4.21 -7.51
CA LEU A 36 -14.23 3.39 -6.36
C LEU A 36 -13.48 3.89 -5.13
N ALA A 37 -14.18 4.06 -4.02
CA ALA A 37 -13.62 4.41 -2.72
C ALA A 37 -14.16 3.48 -1.63
N CYS A 38 -13.41 3.32 -0.56
CA CYS A 38 -13.81 2.56 0.62
C CYS A 38 -13.12 3.12 1.87
N ASP A 39 -13.64 2.77 3.04
CA ASP A 39 -13.04 3.16 4.30
C ASP A 39 -12.36 1.92 4.91
N ILE A 40 -11.07 2.00 5.24
CA ILE A 40 -10.33 0.92 5.90
C ILE A 40 -10.12 1.30 7.37
N ALA A 41 -10.65 0.47 8.27
CA ALA A 41 -10.33 0.55 9.70
C ALA A 41 -9.09 -0.31 9.95
N ALA A 42 -7.90 0.30 9.79
CA ALA A 42 -6.62 -0.35 9.99
C ALA A 42 -6.41 -0.66 11.48
N LEU A 43 -5.99 -1.88 11.78
CA LEU A 43 -5.76 -2.35 13.15
C LEU A 43 -4.37 -1.93 13.63
N ASN A 44 -4.28 -1.39 14.84
CA ASN A 44 -3.03 -1.03 15.50
C ASN A 44 -3.09 -1.33 17.01
N GLY A 45 -1.94 -1.29 17.70
CA GLY A 45 -1.87 -1.58 19.13
C GLY A 45 -1.84 -3.09 19.48
N PRO A 46 -2.06 -3.44 20.77
CA PRO A 46 -2.04 -4.81 21.26
C PRO A 46 -3.13 -5.71 20.65
N THR A 47 -2.90 -7.03 20.62
CA THR A 47 -3.87 -7.98 20.03
C THR A 47 -5.08 -8.28 20.92
N ASP A 48 -4.95 -8.05 22.23
CA ASP A 48 -6.00 -8.12 23.26
C ASP A 48 -6.78 -6.79 23.42
N GLY A 49 -6.18 -5.67 23.01
CA GLY A 49 -6.79 -4.34 22.99
C GLY A 49 -6.58 -3.60 21.66
N PRO A 50 -7.16 -4.06 20.54
CA PRO A 50 -6.92 -3.48 19.23
C PRO A 50 -7.54 -2.08 19.08
N GLU A 51 -6.71 -1.13 18.69
CA GLU A 51 -7.11 0.20 18.21
C GLU A 51 -7.41 0.19 16.71
N TYR A 52 -8.12 1.23 16.25
CA TYR A 52 -8.50 1.41 14.85
C TYR A 52 -8.14 2.80 14.33
N ARG A 53 -7.33 2.84 13.27
CA ARG A 53 -7.06 4.06 12.48
C ARG A 53 -7.82 3.99 11.15
N ARG A 54 -8.77 4.91 10.96
CA ARG A 54 -9.60 4.96 9.74
C ARG A 54 -8.89 5.72 8.62
N PHE A 55 -8.78 5.08 7.46
CA PHE A 55 -8.38 5.69 6.20
C PHE A 55 -9.56 5.73 5.23
N ASP A 56 -9.80 6.87 4.58
CA ASP A 56 -10.69 7.00 3.42
C ASP A 56 -9.85 6.84 2.15
N VAL A 57 -9.95 5.69 1.48
CA VAL A 57 -9.02 5.30 0.41
C VAL A 57 -9.70 5.28 -0.96
N ARG A 58 -9.02 5.85 -1.96
CA ARG A 58 -9.37 5.65 -3.38
C ARG A 58 -8.76 4.33 -3.84
N VAL A 59 -9.56 3.46 -4.44
CA VAL A 59 -9.08 2.18 -4.97
C VAL A 59 -8.48 2.43 -6.36
N THR A 60 -7.15 2.30 -6.47
CA THR A 60 -6.41 2.58 -7.70
C THR A 60 -5.87 1.33 -8.37
N GLY A 61 -5.43 0.32 -7.61
CA GLY A 61 -4.97 -0.94 -8.19
C GLY A 61 -6.11 -1.74 -8.81
N GLU A 62 -5.97 -2.16 -10.07
CA GLU A 62 -7.05 -2.79 -10.85
C GLU A 62 -7.62 -4.04 -10.17
N GLU A 63 -6.76 -4.99 -9.78
CA GLU A 63 -7.18 -6.21 -9.08
C GLU A 63 -7.84 -5.89 -7.72
N ALA A 64 -7.39 -4.83 -7.04
CA ALA A 64 -8.01 -4.34 -5.82
C ALA A 64 -9.42 -3.79 -6.07
N LYS A 65 -9.70 -3.16 -7.22
CA LYS A 65 -11.07 -2.72 -7.59
C LYS A 65 -12.01 -3.93 -7.67
N ASP A 66 -11.62 -4.98 -8.38
CA ASP A 66 -12.45 -6.19 -8.54
C ASP A 66 -12.66 -6.94 -7.22
N LEU A 67 -11.62 -7.04 -6.39
CA LEU A 67 -11.71 -7.62 -5.05
C LEU A 67 -12.63 -6.80 -4.12
N VAL A 68 -12.53 -5.48 -4.13
CA VAL A 68 -13.41 -4.60 -3.34
C VAL A 68 -14.85 -4.67 -3.84
N ARG A 69 -15.10 -4.63 -5.16
CA ARG A 69 -16.46 -4.78 -5.71
C ARG A 69 -17.09 -6.12 -5.34
N ARG A 70 -16.33 -7.23 -5.33
CA ARG A 70 -16.81 -8.54 -4.83
C ARG A 70 -17.19 -8.52 -3.34
N CYS A 71 -16.54 -7.68 -2.52
CA CYS A 71 -16.86 -7.54 -1.11
C CYS A 71 -18.07 -6.64 -0.81
N ALA A 72 -18.58 -5.88 -1.78
CA ALA A 72 -19.66 -4.90 -1.58
C ALA A 72 -20.87 -5.48 -0.82
N LYS A 73 -21.44 -6.59 -1.32
CA LYS A 73 -22.59 -7.26 -0.68
C LYS A 73 -22.32 -7.72 0.75
N ALA A 74 -21.08 -8.12 1.06
CA ALA A 74 -20.72 -8.56 2.41
C ALA A 74 -20.65 -7.36 3.37
N VAL A 75 -20.08 -6.23 2.92
CA VAL A 75 -20.04 -4.97 3.69
C VAL A 75 -21.44 -4.36 3.85
N GLU A 76 -22.28 -4.41 2.82
CA GLU A 76 -23.70 -4.00 2.86
C GLU A 76 -24.53 -4.85 3.83
N SER A 77 -24.16 -6.13 4.00
CA SER A 77 -24.77 -7.05 4.97
C SER A 77 -24.10 -7.02 6.35
N GLU A 78 -23.32 -5.96 6.66
CA GLU A 78 -22.59 -5.75 7.93
C GLU A 78 -21.65 -6.90 8.35
N ARG A 79 -21.21 -7.75 7.39
CA ARG A 79 -20.30 -8.88 7.66
C ARG A 79 -18.88 -8.40 7.90
N LYS A 80 -18.10 -9.16 8.68
CA LYS A 80 -16.72 -8.80 9.05
C LYS A 80 -15.76 -9.12 7.90
N VAL A 81 -15.58 -8.15 7.00
CA VAL A 81 -14.60 -8.23 5.91
C VAL A 81 -13.23 -7.72 6.38
N LEU A 82 -12.36 -8.64 6.80
CA LEU A 82 -10.98 -8.36 7.22
C LEU A 82 -10.04 -8.56 6.03
N VAL A 83 -9.17 -7.59 5.74
CA VAL A 83 -8.24 -7.64 4.62
C VAL A 83 -6.80 -7.36 5.05
N GLY A 84 -5.84 -8.00 4.39
CA GLY A 84 -4.45 -7.56 4.38
C GLY A 84 -4.23 -6.64 3.18
N PHE A 85 -3.72 -5.43 3.37
CA PHE A 85 -3.69 -4.38 2.35
C PHE A 85 -2.30 -3.76 2.15
N ARG A 86 -2.11 -3.11 1.00
CA ARG A 86 -1.05 -2.11 0.75
C ARG A 86 -1.68 -0.80 0.29
N LEU A 87 -1.42 0.26 1.04
CA LEU A 87 -1.72 1.64 0.66
C LEU A 87 -0.46 2.31 0.10
N GLY A 88 -0.65 3.20 -0.86
CA GLY A 88 0.35 4.14 -1.35
C GLY A 88 -0.06 5.57 -1.05
N ASP A 89 0.93 6.44 -0.91
CA ASP A 89 0.78 7.89 -0.80
C ASP A 89 -0.26 8.31 0.24
N PRO A 90 -0.02 8.10 1.54
CA PRO A 90 -0.89 8.61 2.59
C PRO A 90 -0.79 10.14 2.69
N TRP A 91 -1.94 10.83 2.73
CA TRP A 91 -2.02 12.25 3.06
C TRP A 91 -3.13 12.53 4.09
N VAL A 92 -3.07 13.72 4.69
CA VAL A 92 -4.11 14.22 5.59
C VAL A 92 -4.94 15.26 4.84
N ASP A 93 -6.26 15.15 4.94
CA ASP A 93 -7.20 16.12 4.40
C ASP A 93 -8.10 16.65 5.52
N THR A 94 -8.45 17.94 5.47
CA THR A 94 -9.31 18.59 6.46
C THR A 94 -10.62 19.03 5.81
N PHE A 95 -11.72 18.83 6.51
CA PHE A 95 -13.06 19.12 5.98
C PHE A 95 -13.96 19.67 7.06
N THR A 96 -14.94 20.49 6.70
CA THR A 96 -15.97 20.95 7.64
C THR A 96 -17.16 19.99 7.59
N TYR A 97 -17.63 19.50 8.75
CA TYR A 97 -18.84 18.70 8.81
C TYR A 97 -20.05 19.54 8.37
N SER A 98 -20.73 19.14 7.30
CA SER A 98 -21.91 19.84 6.78
C SER A 98 -23.23 19.38 7.41
N LYS A 99 -23.23 18.24 8.10
CA LYS A 99 -24.40 17.55 8.69
C LYS A 99 -24.00 16.83 9.98
N GLY A 100 -25.00 16.46 10.79
CA GLY A 100 -24.82 15.74 12.07
C GLY A 100 -24.53 16.68 13.25
N ILE A 101 -24.27 16.08 14.43
CA ILE A 101 -24.03 16.79 15.69
C ILE A 101 -22.81 17.72 15.59
N ASN A 102 -21.77 17.31 14.86
CA ASN A 102 -20.52 18.06 14.71
C ASN A 102 -20.57 19.12 13.61
N LYS A 103 -21.76 19.47 13.08
CA LYS A 103 -21.91 20.41 11.96
C LYS A 103 -21.21 21.75 12.25
N GLY A 104 -20.38 22.21 11.31
CA GLY A 104 -19.58 23.42 11.42
C GLY A 104 -18.20 23.22 12.04
N GLN A 105 -17.90 22.07 12.65
CA GLN A 105 -16.56 21.75 13.15
C GLN A 105 -15.63 21.25 12.04
N PHE A 106 -14.33 21.41 12.26
CA PHE A 106 -13.29 20.79 11.43
C PHE A 106 -13.13 19.31 11.79
N GLY A 107 -13.23 18.46 10.78
CA GLY A 107 -12.83 17.06 10.81
C GLY A 107 -11.51 16.85 10.07
N VAL A 108 -10.81 15.78 10.43
CA VAL A 108 -9.57 15.33 9.79
C VAL A 108 -9.83 13.95 9.19
N SER A 109 -9.39 13.73 7.95
CA SER A 109 -9.47 12.45 7.25
C SER A 109 -8.07 12.04 6.82
N PHE A 110 -7.62 10.87 7.27
CA PHE A 110 -6.48 10.20 6.63
C PHE A 110 -6.97 9.66 5.29
N LYS A 111 -6.25 9.97 4.21
CA LYS A 111 -6.53 9.51 2.85
C LYS A 111 -5.31 8.81 2.29
N ALA A 112 -5.55 7.86 1.39
CA ALA A 112 -4.49 7.13 0.69
C ALA A 112 -5.03 6.49 -0.58
N ARG A 113 -4.14 5.86 -1.35
CA ARG A 113 -4.47 5.02 -2.52
C ARG A 113 -4.42 3.55 -2.12
N LEU A 114 -5.51 2.81 -2.28
CA LEU A 114 -5.48 1.35 -2.11
C LEU A 114 -4.90 0.71 -3.38
N LEU A 115 -3.68 0.22 -3.26
CA LEU A 115 -2.92 -0.39 -4.36
C LEU A 115 -3.16 -1.89 -4.48
N LEU A 116 -3.24 -2.59 -3.34
CA LEU A 116 -3.34 -4.06 -3.32
C LEU A 116 -4.09 -4.58 -2.10
N LEU A 117 -4.81 -5.68 -2.30
CA LEU A 117 -5.28 -6.57 -1.23
C LEU A 117 -4.52 -7.91 -1.35
N ASN A 118 -3.77 -8.27 -0.32
CA ASN A 118 -2.96 -9.50 -0.27
C ASN A 118 -3.82 -10.74 0.06
N TRP A 119 -4.85 -10.55 0.87
CA TRP A 119 -5.81 -11.60 1.24
C TRP A 119 -7.09 -10.96 1.82
N ILE A 120 -8.18 -11.71 1.78
CA ILE A 120 -9.50 -11.31 2.27
C ILE A 120 -10.09 -12.46 3.09
N LYS A 121 -10.58 -12.13 4.29
CA LYS A 121 -11.40 -12.99 5.14
C LYS A 121 -12.78 -12.35 5.29
N ILE A 122 -13.83 -13.16 5.18
CA ILE A 122 -15.21 -12.75 5.51
C ILE A 122 -15.68 -13.64 6.65
N ASP A 123 -16.00 -13.04 7.80
CA ASP A 123 -16.33 -13.71 9.05
C ASP A 123 -15.31 -14.79 9.46
N GLY A 124 -14.02 -14.48 9.24
CA GLY A 124 -12.88 -15.35 9.55
C GLY A 124 -12.49 -16.33 8.43
N VAL A 125 -13.40 -16.65 7.50
CA VAL A 125 -13.14 -17.57 6.39
C VAL A 125 -12.35 -16.86 5.28
N VAL A 126 -11.21 -17.42 4.88
CA VAL A 126 -10.40 -16.89 3.76
C VAL A 126 -11.14 -17.13 2.45
N VAL A 127 -11.51 -16.04 1.76
CA VAL A 127 -12.20 -16.08 0.45
C VAL A 127 -11.28 -15.71 -0.71
N HIS A 128 -10.15 -15.07 -0.42
CA HIS A 128 -9.11 -14.77 -1.39
C HIS A 128 -7.75 -14.68 -0.69
N LYS A 129 -6.70 -15.17 -1.34
CA LYS A 129 -5.30 -15.04 -0.94
C LYS A 129 -4.47 -14.94 -2.22
N ARG A 130 -3.65 -13.91 -2.33
CA ARG A 130 -2.65 -13.79 -3.40
C ARG A 130 -1.49 -14.74 -3.10
N GLU A 131 -0.93 -15.34 -4.14
CA GLU A 131 0.37 -15.98 -4.03
C GLU A 131 1.46 -14.90 -3.87
N PRO A 132 2.49 -15.14 -3.04
CA PRO A 132 3.61 -14.22 -2.95
C PRO A 132 4.37 -14.23 -4.28
N VAL A 133 4.39 -13.11 -4.99
CA VAL A 133 5.30 -12.92 -6.11
C VAL A 133 6.70 -12.79 -5.51
N THR A 134 7.53 -13.81 -5.71
CA THR A 134 8.96 -13.73 -5.38
C THR A 134 9.57 -12.62 -6.23
N GLN A 135 9.91 -11.51 -5.59
CA GLN A 135 10.72 -10.48 -6.21
C GLN A 135 12.17 -10.96 -6.21
N ASP A 136 12.54 -11.70 -7.26
CA ASP A 136 13.94 -11.95 -7.56
C ASP A 136 14.59 -10.61 -7.88
N ASN A 137 15.26 -10.04 -6.88
CA ASN A 137 16.17 -8.92 -7.05
C ASN A 137 17.38 -9.40 -7.87
N THR A 138 17.24 -9.49 -9.19
CA THR A 138 18.38 -9.40 -10.10
C THR A 138 18.94 -7.99 -10.04
N ALA A 139 19.70 -7.73 -8.97
CA ALA A 139 20.59 -6.58 -8.91
C ALA A 139 21.63 -6.76 -10.01
N SER A 140 21.43 -6.06 -11.13
CA SER A 140 22.40 -6.06 -12.24
C SER A 140 23.78 -5.71 -11.69
N GLU A 141 24.75 -6.55 -12.03
CA GLU A 141 26.05 -6.59 -11.36
C GLU A 141 26.79 -5.26 -11.47
N VAL A 142 27.30 -4.79 -10.32
CA VAL A 142 28.29 -3.70 -10.30
C VAL A 142 29.54 -4.22 -10.98
N SER A 143 29.84 -3.68 -12.17
CA SER A 143 31.03 -4.01 -12.94
C SER A 143 32.30 -3.57 -12.19
N LYS A 144 32.92 -4.52 -11.48
CA LYS A 144 34.29 -4.37 -10.97
C LYS A 144 35.24 -4.26 -12.17
N PRO A 145 36.15 -3.28 -12.22
CA PRO A 145 37.27 -3.31 -13.15
C PRO A 145 38.20 -4.48 -12.79
N ALA A 146 38.71 -5.18 -13.81
CA ALA A 146 39.60 -6.32 -13.63
C ALA A 146 40.94 -5.89 -13.03
N ALA A 147 41.38 -6.59 -11.98
CA ALA A 147 42.75 -6.57 -11.53
C ALA A 147 43.52 -7.68 -12.26
N ASP A 148 44.58 -7.31 -12.97
CA ASP A 148 45.52 -8.26 -13.58
C ASP A 148 46.80 -8.34 -12.72
N SER A 149 47.41 -9.51 -12.60
CA SER A 149 48.59 -9.78 -11.75
C SER A 149 49.27 -11.10 -12.16
N PRO A 150 50.57 -11.08 -12.50
CA PRO A 150 51.65 -11.67 -11.66
C PRO A 150 52.97 -10.84 -11.69
N SER A 151 54.02 -11.04 -10.87
CA SER A 151 54.24 -11.83 -9.62
C SER A 151 55.52 -11.36 -8.88
N GLU A 152 55.84 -12.05 -7.78
CA GLU A 152 57.06 -12.00 -6.91
C GLU A 152 58.35 -12.55 -7.59
N PRO A 153 59.56 -12.63 -6.93
CA PRO A 153 59.98 -12.31 -5.53
C PRO A 153 61.22 -11.36 -5.44
N VAL A 154 61.83 -10.98 -4.30
CA VAL A 154 62.77 -11.73 -3.40
C VAL A 154 63.06 -10.93 -2.10
N ALA A 155 63.55 -11.61 -1.05
CA ALA A 155 63.65 -11.20 0.36
C ALA A 155 64.93 -10.43 0.82
N GLN A 156 65.04 -10.23 2.15
CA GLN A 156 66.17 -9.72 2.98
C GLN A 156 66.28 -8.19 3.15
N ALA A 157 66.70 -7.60 4.29
CA ALA A 157 66.83 -8.08 5.68
C ALA A 157 67.02 -6.88 6.67
N GLU A 158 66.75 -7.12 7.96
CA GLU A 158 67.36 -6.55 9.19
C GLU A 158 67.57 -5.03 9.50
N THR A 159 67.30 -4.72 10.79
CA THR A 159 67.92 -3.75 11.73
C THR A 159 67.62 -2.23 11.73
N ALA A 160 67.23 -1.77 12.94
CA ALA A 160 67.54 -0.51 13.67
C ALA A 160 67.43 0.86 12.92
N PHE A 161 66.87 1.92 13.52
CA PHE A 161 66.95 2.39 14.92
C PHE A 161 65.62 3.00 15.41
#